data_AF-A0A438C9W4-F1
#
_entry.id   AF-A0A438C9W4-F1
#
_cell.length_a   1.000
_cell.length_b   1.000
_cell.length_c   1.000
_cell.angle_alpha   90.00
_cell.angle_beta   90.00
_cell.angle_gamma   90.00
#
_symmetry.space_group_name_H-M   'P 1'
#
loop_
_entity.id
_entity.type
_entity.pdbx_description
1 polymer ?
#
loop_
_entity_poly.entity_id
_entity_poly.type
_entity_poly.pdbx_seq_one_letter_code
_entity_poly.pdbx_strand_id
1 'polypeptide(L)' 'MVETSRDWSEKLPFALWAYHTSFCTSIGATPYSLVYDMEVILLVETEIDERKLRAVDHVQAYQRKMARAFKKWVKPRSL' A
#
# COMPACT_ATOMS: atom_id res chain seq x y z
N MET A 1 -21.13 -2.64 -24.59
CA MET A 1 -20.40 -1.62 -23.83
C MET A 1 -19.05 -1.48 -24.51
N VAL A 2 -18.79 -0.38 -25.21
CA VAL A 2 -17.56 -0.19 -25.98
C VAL A 2 -16.47 0.20 -24.99
N GLU A 3 -15.54 -0.72 -24.69
CA GLU A 3 -14.35 -0.36 -23.91
C GLU A 3 -13.52 0.59 -24.75
N THR A 4 -13.38 1.83 -24.27
CA THR A 4 -12.56 2.81 -24.96
C THR A 4 -11.10 2.53 -24.64
N SER A 5 -10.22 2.77 -25.61
CA SER A 5 -8.76 2.63 -25.44
C SER A 5 -8.21 3.33 -24.18
N ARG A 6 -8.92 4.35 -23.69
CA ARG A 6 -8.59 5.14 -22.50
C ARG A 6 -8.87 4.42 -21.18
N ASP A 7 -9.83 3.50 -21.16
CA ASP A 7 -10.21 2.74 -19.96
C ASP A 7 -9.16 1.67 -19.61
N TRP A 8 -8.29 1.32 -20.57
CA TRP A 8 -7.21 0.37 -20.37
C TRP A 8 -6.18 0.86 -19.35
N SER A 9 -5.87 2.16 -19.29
CA SER A 9 -4.90 2.67 -18.31
C SER A 9 -5.41 2.60 -16.87
N GLU A 10 -6.73 2.71 -16.67
CA GLU A 10 -7.35 2.56 -15.35
C GLU A 10 -7.45 1.10 -14.91
N LYS A 11 -7.59 0.19 -15.87
CA LYS A 11 -7.66 -1.27 -15.64
C LYS A 11 -6.29 -1.94 -15.59
N LEU A 12 -5.26 -1.30 -16.14
CA LEU A 12 -3.90 -1.83 -16.22
C LEU A 12 -3.33 -2.24 -14.85
N PRO A 13 -3.46 -1.43 -13.76
CA PRO A 13 -2.97 -1.83 -12.45
C PRO A 13 -3.65 -3.09 -11.93
N PHE A 14 -4.95 -3.24 -12.18
CA PHE A 14 -5.72 -4.42 -11.76
C PHE A 14 -5.37 -5.67 -12.57
N ALA A 15 -5.14 -5.51 -13.89
CA ALA A 15 -4.72 -6.61 -14.76
C ALA A 15 -3.31 -7.11 -14.40
N LEU A 16 -2.38 -6.19 -14.13
CA LEU A 16 -1.03 -6.53 -13.66
C LEU A 16 -1.07 -7.18 -12.28
N TRP A 17 -1.88 -6.67 -11.36
CA TRP A 17 -2.05 -7.26 -10.04
C TRP A 17 -2.64 -8.68 -10.12
N ALA A 18 -3.67 -8.90 -10.95
CA ALA A 18 -4.23 -10.22 -11.19
C ALA A 18 -3.20 -11.18 -11.80
N TYR A 19 -2.39 -10.71 -12.75
CA TYR A 19 -1.32 -11.50 -13.35
C TYR A 19 -0.23 -11.88 -12.32
N HIS A 20 0.18 -10.94 -11.47
CA HIS A 20 1.19 -11.17 -10.42
C HIS A 20 0.70 -12.07 -9.28
N THR A 21 -0.58 -12.02 -8.95
CA THR A 21 -1.18 -12.77 -7.82
C THR A 21 -1.90 -14.05 -8.23
N SER A 22 -2.17 -14.25 -9.52
CA SER A 22 -2.73 -15.51 -10.02
C SER A 22 -1.70 -16.63 -9.89
N PHE A 23 -2.08 -17.70 -9.18
CA PHE A 23 -1.26 -18.90 -9.07
C PHE A 23 -1.17 -19.59 -10.44
N CYS A 24 0.04 -19.66 -11.02
CA CYS A 24 0.33 -20.48 -12.20
C CYS A 24 0.25 -21.97 -11.84
N THR A 25 -0.94 -22.55 -11.93
CA THR A 25 -1.24 -23.95 -11.60
C THR A 25 -0.66 -24.99 -12.56
N SER A 26 0.13 -24.61 -13.58
CA SER A 26 0.74 -25.59 -14.49
C SER A 26 2.13 -26.10 -14.05
N ILE A 27 2.86 -25.38 -13.18
CA ILE A 27 4.22 -25.76 -12.75
C ILE A 27 4.46 -25.61 -11.25
N GLY A 28 3.58 -24.93 -10.51
CA GLY A 28 3.83 -24.61 -9.10
C GLY A 28 4.88 -23.51 -8.90
N ALA A 29 5.28 -22.84 -10.00
CA ALA A 29 6.10 -21.64 -10.00
C ALA A 29 5.71 -20.74 -11.18
N THR A 30 5.66 -19.42 -10.95
CA THR A 30 5.41 -18.40 -11.98
C THR A 30 6.65 -18.20 -12.85
N PRO A 31 6.54 -18.03 -14.18
CA PRO A 31 7.70 -17.86 -15.08
C PRO A 31 8.67 -16.72 -14.69
N TYR A 32 8.16 -15.70 -13.99
CA TYR A 32 8.94 -14.58 -13.46
C TYR A 32 9.67 -14.90 -12.14
N SER A 33 9.06 -15.75 -11.30
CA SER A 33 9.64 -16.28 -10.06
C SER A 33 10.91 -17.08 -10.37
N LEU A 34 10.90 -17.89 -11.42
CA LEU A 34 12.09 -18.64 -11.85
C LEU A 34 13.30 -17.76 -12.26
N VAL A 35 13.07 -16.48 -12.57
CA VAL A 35 14.13 -15.52 -12.95
C VAL A 35 14.47 -14.57 -11.80
N TYR A 36 13.48 -14.22 -10.96
CA TYR A 36 13.56 -13.18 -9.94
C TYR A 36 12.84 -13.57 -8.63
N ASP A 37 12.89 -14.85 -8.22
CA ASP A 37 12.17 -15.46 -7.09
C ASP A 37 12.15 -14.59 -5.81
N MET A 38 13.21 -13.83 -5.57
CA MET A 38 13.34 -12.93 -4.44
C MET A 38 12.61 -11.58 -4.62
N GLU A 39 12.53 -11.04 -5.84
CA GLU A 39 11.94 -9.71 -6.08
C GLU A 39 10.42 -9.69 -5.87
N VAL A 40 9.71 -10.78 -6.18
CA VAL A 40 8.24 -10.82 -6.09
C VAL A 40 7.76 -10.85 -4.64
N ILE A 41 8.39 -11.69 -3.81
CA ILE A 41 8.10 -11.75 -2.36
C ILE A 41 8.46 -10.40 -1.73
N LEU A 42 9.62 -9.84 -2.08
CA LEU A 42 10.07 -8.55 -1.58
C LEU A 42 9.12 -7.43 -2.01
N LEU A 43 8.59 -7.43 -3.23
CA LEU A 43 7.67 -6.39 -3.73
C LEU A 43 6.31 -6.44 -3.00
N VAL A 44 5.78 -7.63 -2.75
CA VAL A 44 4.53 -7.82 -1.97
C VAL A 44 4.74 -7.42 -0.51
N GLU A 45 5.84 -7.84 0.11
CA GLU A 45 6.18 -7.44 1.49
C GLU A 45 6.37 -5.92 1.59
N THR A 46 7.06 -5.31 0.63
CA THR A 46 7.29 -3.86 0.60
C THR A 46 5.99 -3.09 0.43
N GLU A 47 5.08 -3.52 -0.45
CA GLU A 47 3.79 -2.86 -0.63
C GLU A 47 2.90 -2.95 0.63
N ILE A 48 2.91 -4.11 1.30
CA ILE A 48 2.21 -4.31 2.58
C ILE A 48 2.83 -3.42 3.66
N ASP A 49 4.15 -3.36 3.76
CA ASP A 49 4.86 -2.59 4.79
C ASP A 49 4.74 -1.09 4.57
N GLU A 50 4.77 -0.62 3.33
CA GLU A 50 4.43 0.76 2.99
C GLU A 50 3.01 1.11 3.42
N ARG A 51 2.04 0.21 3.19
CA ARG A 51 0.66 0.45 3.57
C ARG A 51 0.49 0.49 5.09
N LYS A 52 1.19 -0.38 5.83
CA LYS A 52 1.24 -0.34 7.29
C LYS A 52 1.88 0.96 7.78
N LEU A 53 3.00 1.37 7.18
CA LEU A 53 3.70 2.60 7.54
C LEU A 53 2.79 3.82 7.38
N ARG A 54 2.09 3.94 6.25
CA ARG A 54 1.11 5.00 6.02
C ARG A 54 0.00 5.02 7.08
N ALA A 55 -0.49 3.85 7.51
CA ALA A 55 -1.49 3.76 8.55
C ALA A 55 -0.95 4.22 9.92
N VAL A 56 0.28 3.81 10.27
CA VAL A 56 0.96 4.23 11.51
C VAL A 56 1.21 5.74 11.51
N ASP A 57 1.70 6.30 10.40
CA ASP A 57 1.92 7.74 10.23
C ASP A 57 0.62 8.53 10.43
N HIS A 58 -0.50 8.02 9.90
CA HIS A 58 -1.80 8.63 10.06
C HIS A 58 -2.25 8.68 11.53
N VAL A 59 -2.13 7.56 12.25
CA VAL A 59 -2.45 7.47 13.68
C VAL A 59 -1.53 8.40 14.49
N GLN A 60 -0.24 8.40 14.18
CA GLN A 60 0.73 9.24 14.87
C GLN A 60 0.49 10.73 14.63
N ALA A 61 0.10 11.12 13.41
CA ALA A 61 -0.28 12.48 13.08
C ALA A 61 -1.51 12.93 13.89
N TYR A 62 -2.51 12.07 14.02
CA TYR A 62 -3.69 12.33 14.87
C TYR A 62 -3.29 12.50 16.34
N GLN A 63 -2.50 11.58 16.89
CA GLN A 63 -2.01 11.64 18.27
C GLN A 63 -1.22 12.94 18.54
N ARG A 64 -0.32 13.34 17.62
CA ARG A 64 0.43 14.59 17.73
C ARG A 64 -0.49 15.81 17.77
N LYS A 65 -1.57 15.83 16.99
CA LYS A 65 -2.57 16.91 17.02
C LYS A 65 -3.26 16.98 18.38
N MET A 66 -3.70 15.83 18.91
CA MET A 66 -4.35 15.75 20.22
C MET A 66 -3.41 16.18 21.36
N ALA A 67 -2.16 15.73 21.36
CA ALA A 67 -1.16 16.13 22.36
C ALA A 67 -0.88 17.65 22.33
N ARG A 68 -0.79 18.25 21.14
CA ARG A 68 -0.62 19.72 20.98
C ARG A 68 -1.84 20.48 21.50
N ALA A 69 -3.04 20.02 21.15
CA ALA A 69 -4.28 20.61 21.65
C ALA A 69 -4.29 20.56 23.17
N PHE A 70 -4.06 19.39 23.77
CA PHE A 70 -4.00 19.22 25.22
C PHE A 70 -2.98 20.14 25.88
N LYS A 71 -1.73 20.18 25.38
CA LYS A 71 -0.69 21.07 25.91
C LYS A 71 -1.06 22.56 25.81
N LYS A 72 -1.84 22.96 24.80
CA LYS A 72 -2.37 24.32 24.66
C LYS A 72 -3.42 24.63 25.73
N TRP A 73 -4.29 23.67 26.05
CA TRP A 73 -5.32 23.80 27.09
C TRP A 73 -4.77 23.70 28.51
N VAL A 74 -3.72 22.90 28.70
CA VAL A 74 -3.07 22.66 30.00
C VAL A 74 -1.98 23.68 30.32
N LYS A 75 -1.53 24.50 29.34
CA LYS A 75 -0.80 25.72 29.68
C LYS A 75 -1.70 26.58 30.56
N PRO A 76 -1.28 26.93 31.80
CA PRO A 76 -2.09 27.76 32.65
C PRO A 76 -2.30 29.08 31.90
N ARG A 77 -3.56 29.48 31.79
CA ARG A 77 -3.94 30.84 31.42
C ARG A 77 -3.23 31.74 32.43
N SER A 78 -2.07 32.29 32.05
CA SER A 78 -1.31 33.19 32.92
C SER A 78 -2.21 34.39 33.17
N LEU A 79 -2.70 34.52 34.41
CA LEU A 79 -3.26 35.75 34.93
C LEU A 79 -2.17 36.83 34.99
#